data_AF-A0A2V9KS05-F1
#
_entry.id   AF-A0A2V9KS05-F1
#
_cell.length_a   1.000
_cell.length_b   1.000
_cell.length_c   1.000
_cell.angle_alpha   90.00
_cell.angle_beta   90.00
_cell.angle_gamma   90.00
#
_symmetry.space_group_name_H-M   'P 1'
#
loop_
_entity.id
_entity.type
_entity.pdbx_description
1 polymer ?
#
loop_
_entity_poly.entity_id
_entity_poly.type
_entity_poly.pdbx_seq_one_letter_code
_entity_poly.pdbx_strand_id
1 'polypeptide(L)'
;MNEMGITSRLFPDEITLLCNTVAEPNDKPGSDGLEDIDHFARFIRATKAPPRDAALAQTAEASEGSELFDKIECNTCHIRSLLTAPAGTAINGGTFTVPDALGSKQFYPFGDYLLHDVGTGDGIPIAMVEHYGKAATRQTWLNFSYKNLQTGANKVRTAPLWGVRTRSRLMHDGASLTLTGAILRHKGEAEEITEKYRRLTPKERDAVLTFLRSL
;
A
#
# COMPACT_ATOMS: atom_id res chain seq x y z
N MET A 1 21.45 -7.13 0.78
CA MET A 1 21.53 -8.13 -0.30
C MET A 1 20.11 -8.57 -0.62
N ASN A 2 19.32 -7.76 -1.35
CA ASN A 2 17.94 -8.11 -1.72
C ASN A 2 17.46 -7.30 -2.94
N GLU A 3 18.36 -7.06 -3.88
CA GLU A 3 17.98 -6.57 -5.19
C GLU A 3 18.57 -7.53 -6.22
N MET A 4 17.71 -8.04 -7.10
CA MET A 4 18.08 -9.02 -8.11
C MET A 4 18.68 -8.39 -9.38
N GLY A 5 18.91 -7.07 -9.41
CA GLY A 5 19.57 -6.37 -10.53
C GLY A 5 18.83 -6.46 -11.87
N ILE A 6 17.56 -6.86 -11.91
CA ILE A 6 16.83 -6.99 -13.17
C ILE A 6 16.42 -5.60 -13.65
N THR A 7 17.10 -5.12 -14.69
CA THR A 7 16.78 -3.85 -15.36
C THR A 7 15.63 -4.02 -16.34
N SER A 8 14.81 -2.97 -16.48
CA SER A 8 13.64 -2.91 -17.37
C SER A 8 13.53 -1.51 -17.98
N ARG A 9 12.55 -1.27 -18.86
CA ARG A 9 12.28 0.09 -19.36
C ARG A 9 11.99 1.14 -18.27
N LEU A 10 11.57 0.71 -17.07
CA LEU A 10 11.29 1.61 -15.94
C LEU A 10 12.55 1.92 -15.11
N PHE A 11 13.48 0.97 -15.04
CA PHE A 11 14.76 1.07 -14.35
C PHE A 11 15.84 0.48 -15.26
N PRO A 12 16.33 1.25 -16.25
CA PRO A 12 17.17 0.71 -17.32
C PRO A 12 18.64 0.55 -16.91
N ASP A 13 19.04 1.19 -15.81
CA ASP A 13 20.43 1.24 -15.37
C ASP A 13 20.68 0.22 -14.26
N GLU A 14 21.67 -0.65 -14.46
CA GLU A 14 22.18 -1.53 -13.42
C GLU A 14 22.90 -0.71 -12.32
N ILE A 15 22.78 -1.14 -11.07
CA ILE A 15 23.36 -0.42 -9.93
C ILE A 15 24.86 -0.73 -9.81
N THR A 16 25.25 -1.98 -10.07
CA THR A 16 26.64 -2.44 -10.04
C THR A 16 27.18 -2.78 -11.41
N LEU A 17 28.36 -2.26 -11.73
CA LEU A 17 29.09 -2.66 -12.95
C LEU A 17 30.06 -3.83 -12.70
N LEU A 18 30.23 -4.22 -11.44
CA LEU A 18 31.13 -5.32 -11.08
C LEU A 18 30.52 -6.64 -11.53
N CYS A 19 31.26 -7.39 -12.36
CA CYS A 19 30.82 -8.65 -12.96
C CYS A 19 29.55 -8.51 -13.82
N ASN A 20 29.23 -7.31 -14.30
CA ASN A 20 28.14 -7.14 -15.26
C ASN A 20 28.61 -7.59 -16.66
N THR A 21 28.11 -8.73 -17.12
CA THR A 21 28.46 -9.37 -18.39
C THR A 21 27.32 -9.38 -19.40
N VAL A 22 26.17 -8.83 -19.04
CA VAL A 22 24.96 -8.78 -19.87
C VAL A 22 24.69 -7.33 -20.28
N ALA A 23 23.86 -7.16 -21.32
CA ALA A 23 23.47 -5.84 -21.80
C ALA A 23 22.10 -5.48 -21.24
N GLU A 24 21.99 -4.29 -20.67
CA GLU A 24 20.76 -3.72 -20.15
C GLU A 24 19.89 -3.07 -21.25
N PRO A 25 18.55 -3.03 -21.09
CA PRO A 25 17.79 -3.68 -20.03
C PRO A 25 17.76 -5.20 -20.17
N ASN A 26 17.73 -5.92 -19.04
CA ASN A 26 17.62 -7.38 -19.01
C ASN A 26 16.25 -7.82 -19.52
N ASP A 27 15.19 -7.13 -19.09
CA ASP A 27 13.84 -7.34 -19.58
C ASP A 27 13.70 -6.73 -20.98
N LYS A 28 13.24 -7.54 -21.93
CA LYS A 28 13.10 -7.18 -23.35
C LYS A 28 11.77 -7.66 -23.87
N PRO A 29 11.13 -6.92 -24.79
CA PRO A 29 9.84 -7.32 -25.35
C PRO A 29 9.90 -8.70 -26.02
N GLY A 30 8.90 -9.52 -25.73
CA GLY A 30 8.66 -10.78 -26.42
C GLY A 30 8.05 -10.60 -27.81
N SER A 31 7.58 -11.71 -28.40
CA SER A 31 6.94 -11.70 -29.72
C SER A 31 5.59 -10.96 -29.76
N ASP A 32 4.96 -10.74 -28.61
CA ASP A 32 3.74 -9.95 -28.45
C ASP A 32 4.02 -8.46 -28.17
N GLY A 33 5.29 -8.07 -28.14
CA GLY A 33 5.73 -6.70 -27.90
C GLY A 33 5.64 -6.25 -26.45
N LEU A 34 5.42 -7.17 -25.50
CA LEU A 34 5.36 -6.88 -24.06
C LEU A 34 6.61 -7.39 -23.34
N GLU A 35 7.06 -6.64 -22.34
CA GLU A 35 8.12 -7.04 -21.40
C GLU A 35 7.54 -7.98 -20.32
N ASP A 36 8.40 -8.77 -19.65
CA ASP A 36 7.96 -9.69 -18.59
C ASP A 36 7.27 -8.92 -17.44
N ILE A 37 7.74 -7.71 -17.13
CA ILE A 37 7.09 -6.82 -16.16
C ILE A 37 5.65 -6.46 -16.57
N ASP A 38 5.35 -6.38 -17.86
CA ASP A 38 4.02 -6.04 -18.36
C ASP A 38 3.07 -7.24 -18.20
N HIS A 39 3.53 -8.47 -18.48
CA HIS A 39 2.76 -9.69 -18.22
C HIS A 39 2.45 -9.85 -16.73
N PHE A 40 3.46 -9.68 -15.87
CA PHE A 40 3.28 -9.77 -14.42
C PHE A 40 2.28 -8.70 -13.93
N ALA A 41 2.47 -7.44 -14.33
CA ALA A 41 1.58 -6.36 -13.92
C ALA A 41 0.15 -6.57 -14.44
N ARG A 42 -0.02 -7.11 -15.65
CA ARG A 42 -1.34 -7.46 -16.19
C ARG A 42 -1.99 -8.59 -15.40
N PHE A 43 -1.24 -9.63 -15.04
CA PHE A 43 -1.74 -10.71 -14.20
C PHE A 43 -2.22 -10.18 -12.84
N ILE A 44 -1.41 -9.39 -12.13
CA ILE A 44 -1.80 -8.80 -10.84
C ILE A 44 -3.03 -7.90 -10.97
N ARG A 45 -3.07 -7.01 -11.97
CA ARG A 45 -4.23 -6.12 -12.20
C ARG A 45 -5.52 -6.86 -12.58
N ALA A 46 -5.41 -8.07 -13.12
CA ALA A 46 -6.56 -8.92 -13.44
C ALA A 46 -7.11 -9.67 -12.21
N THR A 47 -6.41 -9.66 -11.08
CA THR A 47 -6.89 -10.30 -9.85
C THR A 47 -8.02 -9.48 -9.22
N LYS A 48 -9.05 -10.19 -8.75
CA LYS A 48 -10.18 -9.56 -8.04
C LYS A 48 -9.74 -9.19 -6.62
N ALA A 49 -10.26 -8.06 -6.11
CA ALA A 49 -10.13 -7.74 -4.69
C ALA A 49 -10.69 -8.89 -3.81
N PRO A 50 -10.10 -9.15 -2.64
CA PRO A 50 -10.66 -10.12 -1.70
C PRO A 50 -12.14 -9.84 -1.44
N PRO A 51 -13.03 -10.85 -1.51
CA PRO A 51 -14.45 -10.63 -1.24
C PRO A 51 -14.65 -10.20 0.21
N ARG A 52 -15.71 -9.46 0.53
CA ARG A 52 -16.16 -9.19 1.91
C ARG A 52 -16.94 -10.39 2.47
N ASP A 53 -16.96 -10.58 3.79
CA ASP A 53 -17.95 -11.47 4.41
C ASP A 53 -19.32 -10.78 4.40
N ALA A 54 -20.16 -11.17 3.43
CA ALA A 54 -21.46 -10.54 3.21
C ALA A 54 -22.45 -10.79 4.35
N ALA A 55 -22.37 -11.92 5.04
CA ALA A 55 -23.28 -12.25 6.13
C ALA A 55 -22.93 -11.42 7.37
N LEU A 56 -21.65 -11.39 7.74
CA LEU A 56 -21.18 -10.60 8.88
C LEU A 56 -21.40 -9.10 8.64
N ALA A 57 -21.16 -8.63 7.41
CA ALA A 57 -21.38 -7.24 7.00
C ALA A 57 -22.82 -6.75 7.15
N GLN A 58 -23.81 -7.63 7.15
CA GLN A 58 -25.24 -7.30 7.26
C GLN A 58 -25.74 -7.27 8.72
N THR A 59 -24.89 -7.63 9.68
CA THR A 59 -25.27 -7.59 11.10
C THR A 59 -25.36 -6.14 11.61
N ALA A 60 -26.26 -5.90 12.57
CA ALA A 60 -26.37 -4.60 13.24
C ALA A 60 -25.04 -4.20 13.91
N GLU A 61 -24.31 -5.18 14.46
CA GLU A 61 -23.01 -4.97 15.09
C GLU A 61 -21.94 -4.52 14.08
N ALA A 62 -21.88 -5.11 12.87
CA ALA A 62 -20.96 -4.64 11.84
C ALA A 62 -21.33 -3.25 11.31
N SER A 63 -22.62 -2.90 11.29
CA SER A 63 -23.08 -1.54 10.96
C SER A 63 -22.63 -0.53 12.01
N GLU A 64 -22.89 -0.82 13.30
CA GLU A 64 -22.43 -0.01 14.44
C GLU A 64 -20.90 0.15 14.43
N GLY A 65 -20.17 -0.93 14.16
CA GLY A 65 -18.72 -0.91 14.02
C GLY A 65 -18.21 -0.04 12.87
N SER A 66 -18.91 -0.06 11.73
CA SER A 66 -18.59 0.81 10.59
C SER A 66 -18.81 2.29 10.94
N GLU A 67 -19.87 2.63 11.67
CA GLU A 67 -20.11 4.00 12.11
C GLU A 67 -19.06 4.46 13.14
N LEU A 68 -18.74 3.59 14.10
CA LEU A 68 -17.69 3.85 15.09
C LEU A 68 -16.33 4.05 14.45
N PHE A 69 -16.01 3.30 13.39
CA PHE A 69 -14.77 3.45 12.63
C PHE A 69 -14.58 4.87 12.07
N ASP A 70 -15.65 5.49 11.56
CA ASP A 70 -15.61 6.89 11.14
C ASP A 70 -15.59 7.84 12.34
N LYS A 71 -16.40 7.54 13.37
CA LYS A 71 -16.54 8.40 14.56
C LYS A 71 -15.23 8.56 15.33
N ILE A 72 -14.41 7.51 15.40
CA ILE A 72 -13.07 7.55 16.03
C ILE A 72 -11.97 7.94 15.04
N GLU A 73 -12.33 8.26 13.80
CA GLU A 73 -11.46 8.79 12.74
C GLU A 73 -10.43 7.80 12.18
N CYS A 74 -10.67 6.48 12.30
CA CYS A 74 -9.84 5.48 11.61
C CYS A 74 -9.82 5.70 10.09
N ASN A 75 -10.92 6.23 9.54
CA ASN A 75 -11.08 6.55 8.13
C ASN A 75 -10.21 7.70 7.62
N THR A 76 -9.48 8.41 8.49
CA THR A 76 -8.55 9.47 8.07
C THR A 76 -7.42 8.93 7.20
N CYS A 77 -6.81 7.80 7.60
CA CYS A 77 -5.82 7.08 6.78
C CYS A 77 -6.45 5.87 6.06
N HIS A 78 -7.38 5.18 6.72
CA HIS A 78 -8.08 4.04 6.14
C HIS A 78 -9.34 4.47 5.37
N ILE A 79 -9.15 5.38 4.41
CA ILE A 79 -10.25 5.96 3.62
C ILE A 79 -11.07 4.87 2.93
N ARG A 80 -12.40 5.00 3.00
CA ARG A 80 -13.32 3.93 2.60
C ARG A 80 -13.19 3.55 1.14
N SER A 81 -13.05 4.54 0.27
CA SER A 81 -13.08 4.33 -1.17
C SER A 81 -12.10 5.22 -1.91
N LEU A 82 -11.67 4.71 -3.06
CA LEU A 82 -10.90 5.44 -4.04
C LEU A 82 -11.57 5.31 -5.41
N LEU A 83 -11.32 6.29 -6.28
CA LEU A 83 -11.77 6.30 -7.67
C LEU A 83 -10.53 6.22 -8.56
N THR A 84 -10.46 5.22 -9.43
CA THR A 84 -9.38 5.16 -10.41
C THR A 84 -9.50 6.29 -11.42
N ALA A 85 -8.38 6.72 -11.99
CA ALA A 85 -8.36 7.73 -13.04
C ALA A 85 -9.24 7.30 -14.24
N PRO A 86 -9.79 8.24 -15.01
CA PRO A 86 -10.58 7.92 -16.20
C PRO A 86 -9.83 7.05 -17.20
N ALA A 87 -10.57 6.26 -17.96
CA ALA A 87 -10.00 5.54 -19.10
C ALA A 87 -9.36 6.53 -20.09
N GLY A 88 -8.24 6.12 -20.70
CA GLY A 88 -7.44 7.01 -21.55
C GLY A 88 -6.47 7.92 -20.79
N THR A 89 -6.52 7.99 -19.46
CA THR A 89 -5.54 8.77 -18.69
C THR A 89 -4.16 8.14 -18.80
N ALA A 90 -3.17 8.92 -19.22
CA ALA A 90 -1.77 8.51 -19.24
C ALA A 90 -1.15 8.70 -17.84
N ILE A 91 -0.60 7.63 -17.27
CA ILE A 91 0.09 7.61 -15.97
C ILE A 91 1.50 6.99 -16.11
N ASN A 92 2.27 6.96 -15.01
CA ASN A 92 3.66 6.45 -14.99
C ASN A 92 4.55 7.11 -16.04
N GLY A 93 4.54 8.44 -16.12
CA GLY A 93 5.32 9.17 -17.12
C GLY A 93 4.85 8.95 -18.57
N GLY A 94 3.60 8.50 -18.77
CA GLY A 94 3.02 8.23 -20.08
C GLY A 94 3.22 6.80 -20.57
N THR A 95 3.91 5.95 -19.81
CA THR A 95 4.17 4.56 -20.23
C THR A 95 2.98 3.62 -20.01
N PHE A 96 1.90 4.10 -19.38
CA PHE A 96 0.69 3.31 -19.19
C PHE A 96 -0.53 4.19 -19.40
N THR A 97 -1.43 3.74 -20.27
CA THR A 97 -2.75 4.37 -20.46
C THR A 97 -3.79 3.53 -19.74
N VAL A 98 -4.58 4.16 -18.87
CA VAL A 98 -5.61 3.46 -18.09
C VAL A 98 -6.65 2.86 -19.06
N PRO A 99 -6.85 1.53 -19.08
CA PRO A 99 -7.83 0.90 -19.96
C PRO A 99 -9.26 1.06 -19.44
N ASP A 100 -10.27 0.89 -20.29
CA ASP A 100 -11.70 0.96 -19.93
C ASP A 100 -12.08 0.03 -18.77
N ALA A 101 -11.43 -1.14 -18.69
CA ALA A 101 -11.64 -2.10 -17.61
C ALA A 101 -11.26 -1.55 -16.24
N LEU A 102 -10.29 -0.63 -16.16
CA LEU A 102 -9.78 -0.05 -14.92
C LEU A 102 -10.15 1.41 -14.74
N GLY A 103 -10.65 2.09 -15.78
CA GLY A 103 -10.97 3.51 -15.74
C GLY A 103 -12.25 3.83 -14.97
N SER A 104 -12.24 4.93 -14.21
CA SER A 104 -13.40 5.45 -13.47
C SER A 104 -14.13 4.40 -12.61
N LYS A 105 -13.38 3.51 -11.96
CA LYS A 105 -13.90 2.48 -11.06
C LYS A 105 -13.77 2.95 -9.62
N GLN A 106 -14.91 3.05 -8.93
CA GLN A 106 -14.91 3.19 -7.49
C GLN A 106 -14.65 1.82 -6.85
N PHE A 107 -13.74 1.77 -5.89
CA PHE A 107 -13.42 0.56 -5.13
C PHE A 107 -13.22 0.91 -3.66
N TYR A 108 -13.26 -0.11 -2.79
CA TYR A 108 -13.32 0.09 -1.33
C TYR A 108 -12.15 -0.60 -0.60
N PRO A 109 -10.94 -0.01 -0.66
CA PRO A 109 -9.75 -0.61 -0.09
C PRO A 109 -9.61 -0.37 1.41
N PHE A 110 -10.28 0.64 1.96
CA PHE A 110 -10.07 1.09 3.35
C PHE A 110 -8.59 1.43 3.60
N GLY A 111 -8.05 2.32 2.77
CA GLY A 111 -6.62 2.70 2.75
C GLY A 111 -6.37 3.80 1.72
N ASP A 112 -5.59 4.80 2.11
CA ASP A 112 -5.18 5.93 1.26
C ASP A 112 -3.93 5.64 0.41
N TYR A 113 -3.21 4.56 0.73
CA TYR A 113 -1.93 4.17 0.15
C TYR A 113 -0.82 5.22 0.29
N LEU A 114 -0.97 6.18 1.21
CA LEU A 114 0.06 7.16 1.55
C LEU A 114 1.02 6.60 2.61
N LEU A 115 2.12 7.31 2.84
CA LEU A 115 3.15 6.96 3.83
C LEU A 115 2.89 7.71 5.15
N HIS A 116 2.75 6.95 6.23
CA HIS A 116 2.43 7.48 7.56
C HIS A 116 3.41 6.99 8.62
N ASP A 117 3.75 7.87 9.57
CA ASP A 117 4.49 7.48 10.77
C ASP A 117 3.49 7.08 11.86
N VAL A 118 3.21 5.78 11.93
CA VAL A 118 2.37 5.19 12.99
C VAL A 118 3.20 4.59 14.13
N GLY A 119 4.47 4.99 14.25
CA GLY A 119 5.41 4.54 15.28
C GLY A 119 5.87 3.09 15.16
N THR A 120 5.69 2.49 13.97
CA THR A 120 6.12 1.11 13.71
C THR A 120 7.15 0.98 12.61
N GLY A 121 7.69 2.07 12.03
CA GLY A 121 8.69 1.96 10.97
C GLY A 121 9.95 1.19 11.42
N ASP A 122 10.69 0.65 10.46
CA ASP A 122 11.88 -0.19 10.69
C ASP A 122 13.16 0.65 10.91
N GLY A 123 13.09 1.97 10.73
CA GLY A 123 14.23 2.88 10.86
C GLY A 123 15.21 2.79 9.70
N ILE A 124 14.84 2.10 8.61
CA ILE A 124 15.69 1.93 7.43
C ILE A 124 15.34 3.01 6.41
N PRO A 125 16.23 3.98 6.13
CA PRO A 125 15.96 5.01 5.13
C PRO A 125 15.96 4.43 3.71
N ILE A 126 15.18 5.02 2.81
CA ILE A 126 15.18 4.64 1.39
C ILE A 126 16.50 5.09 0.75
N ALA A 127 17.30 4.13 0.32
CA ALA A 127 18.58 4.37 -0.32
C ALA A 127 18.36 4.66 -1.82
N MET A 128 18.68 5.90 -2.22
CA MET A 128 18.23 6.47 -3.49
C MET A 128 18.87 5.87 -4.73
N VAL A 129 20.18 5.65 -4.68
CA VAL A 129 20.91 5.07 -5.81
C VAL A 129 20.43 3.64 -6.02
N GLU A 130 20.22 2.93 -4.92
CA GLU A 130 19.85 1.53 -4.87
C GLU A 130 18.39 1.30 -5.27
N HIS A 131 17.47 2.22 -4.96
CA HIS A 131 16.05 2.02 -5.28
C HIS A 131 15.61 2.66 -6.60
N TYR A 132 16.33 3.69 -7.07
CA TYR A 132 15.89 4.50 -8.21
C TYR A 132 16.98 4.75 -9.25
N GLY A 133 18.19 4.25 -9.04
CA GLY A 133 19.31 4.45 -9.95
C GLY A 133 19.99 5.82 -9.84
N LYS A 134 21.16 5.94 -10.47
CA LYS A 134 22.02 7.13 -10.42
C LYS A 134 21.41 8.36 -11.11
N ALA A 135 20.54 8.16 -12.10
CA ALA A 135 19.87 9.26 -12.78
C ALA A 135 18.87 9.96 -11.85
N ALA A 136 18.16 9.18 -11.03
CA ALA A 136 17.14 9.68 -10.12
C ALA A 136 17.75 10.51 -8.97
N THR A 137 18.98 10.21 -8.53
CA THR A 137 19.68 10.99 -7.49
C THR A 137 20.07 12.40 -7.94
N ARG A 138 20.04 12.68 -9.24
CA ARG A 138 20.27 14.01 -9.81
C ARG A 138 18.99 14.85 -9.86
N GLN A 139 17.83 14.27 -9.56
CA GLN A 139 16.55 14.98 -9.51
C GLN A 139 16.39 15.67 -8.15
N THR A 140 16.12 16.98 -8.16
CA THR A 140 16.12 17.84 -6.96
C THR A 140 14.72 18.18 -6.42
N TRP A 141 13.68 17.45 -6.85
CA TRP A 141 12.32 17.66 -6.38
C TRP A 141 12.25 17.53 -4.85
N LEU A 142 11.46 18.39 -4.20
CA LEU A 142 11.41 18.50 -2.73
C LEU A 142 11.25 17.12 -2.07
N ASN A 143 10.28 16.33 -2.52
CA ASN A 143 9.96 15.00 -1.99
C ASN A 143 10.95 13.89 -2.40
N PHE A 144 11.88 14.21 -3.31
CA PHE A 144 12.96 13.33 -3.78
C PHE A 144 14.33 13.82 -3.29
N SER A 145 14.36 14.62 -2.20
CA SER A 145 15.58 15.07 -1.55
C SER A 145 16.06 14.06 -0.49
N TYR A 146 17.38 13.90 -0.35
CA TYR A 146 17.99 13.00 0.63
C TYR A 146 17.38 13.13 2.04
N LYS A 147 17.12 14.37 2.49
CA LYS A 147 16.45 14.66 3.76
C LYS A 147 15.06 14.02 3.85
N ASN A 148 14.23 14.15 2.82
CA ASN A 148 12.87 13.62 2.83
C ASN A 148 12.84 12.08 2.73
N LEU A 149 13.79 11.49 2.01
CA LEU A 149 13.90 10.03 1.93
C LEU A 149 14.41 9.41 3.23
N GLN A 150 15.25 10.13 3.97
CA GLN A 150 15.59 9.77 5.35
C GLN A 150 14.37 9.84 6.29
N THR A 151 13.50 10.85 6.14
CA THR A 151 12.27 10.92 6.96
C THR A 151 11.27 9.81 6.64
N GLY A 152 11.44 9.10 5.51
CA GLY A 152 10.67 7.91 5.17
C GLY A 152 10.98 6.69 6.06
N ALA A 153 12.10 6.67 6.78
CA ALA A 153 12.54 5.53 7.60
C ALA A 153 11.54 5.09 8.68
N ASN A 154 10.71 6.02 9.17
CA ASN A 154 9.69 5.71 10.17
C ASN A 154 8.30 5.56 9.56
N LYS A 155 8.17 5.77 8.24
CA LYS A 155 6.88 5.79 7.57
C LYS A 155 6.58 4.47 6.87
N VAL A 156 5.34 4.05 6.99
CA VAL A 156 4.83 2.83 6.36
C VAL A 156 3.65 3.19 5.48
N ARG A 157 3.50 2.47 4.36
CA ARG A 157 2.34 2.65 3.49
C ARG A 157 1.10 2.08 4.18
N THR A 158 0.00 2.84 4.21
CA THR A 158 -1.29 2.33 4.72
C THR A 158 -1.72 1.12 3.91
N ALA A 159 -1.76 -0.05 4.56
CA ALA A 159 -2.26 -1.26 3.94
C ALA A 159 -3.79 -1.19 3.82
N PRO A 160 -4.38 -1.68 2.70
CA PRO A 160 -5.82 -1.70 2.55
C PRO A 160 -6.43 -2.74 3.51
N LEU A 161 -7.52 -2.39 4.21
CA LEU A 161 -8.19 -3.29 5.15
C LEU A 161 -9.13 -4.30 4.48
N TRP A 162 -9.38 -4.19 3.17
CA TRP A 162 -10.12 -5.24 2.46
C TRP A 162 -9.42 -6.62 2.57
N GLY A 163 -10.15 -7.66 2.90
CA GLY A 163 -9.59 -8.98 3.20
C GLY A 163 -8.68 -9.02 4.43
N VAL A 164 -8.70 -8.03 5.33
CA VAL A 164 -7.92 -8.08 6.59
C VAL A 164 -8.29 -9.31 7.42
N ARG A 165 -9.54 -9.79 7.33
CA ARG A 165 -10.02 -10.98 8.02
C ARG A 165 -9.29 -12.28 7.63
N THR A 166 -8.63 -12.31 6.46
CA THR A 166 -7.87 -13.48 6.00
C THR A 166 -6.38 -13.39 6.32
N ARG A 167 -5.95 -12.39 7.09
CA ARG A 167 -4.55 -12.18 7.48
C ARG A 167 -4.31 -12.67 8.91
N SER A 168 -3.36 -13.59 9.07
CA SER A 168 -2.95 -14.13 10.38
C SER A 168 -1.85 -13.32 11.07
N ARG A 169 -1.20 -12.43 10.33
CA ARG A 169 -0.16 -11.51 10.78
C ARG A 169 -0.46 -10.12 10.25
N LEU A 170 -0.36 -9.12 11.12
CA LEU A 170 -0.76 -7.74 10.87
C LEU A 170 0.43 -6.80 11.13
N MET A 171 0.27 -5.54 10.69
CA MET A 171 1.35 -4.55 10.56
C MET A 171 2.42 -4.99 9.55
N HIS A 172 3.36 -4.10 9.24
CA HIS A 172 4.39 -4.40 8.24
C HIS A 172 5.39 -5.49 8.70
N ASP A 173 5.49 -5.71 10.01
CA ASP A 173 6.48 -6.59 10.64
C ASP A 173 5.90 -7.97 10.97
N GLY A 174 4.58 -8.14 10.76
CA GLY A 174 3.87 -9.36 11.07
C GLY A 174 3.89 -9.76 12.55
N ALA A 175 4.21 -8.82 13.45
CA ALA A 175 4.32 -9.08 14.89
C ALA A 175 2.96 -9.01 15.61
N SER A 176 1.95 -8.39 14.99
CA SER A 176 0.58 -8.36 15.54
C SER A 176 -0.24 -9.56 15.07
N LEU A 177 -0.71 -10.38 16.01
CA LEU A 177 -1.51 -11.59 15.73
C LEU A 177 -3.02 -11.37 15.90
N THR A 178 -3.44 -10.19 16.36
CA THR A 178 -4.85 -9.83 16.56
C THR A 178 -5.12 -8.41 16.06
N LEU A 179 -6.34 -8.15 15.61
CA LEU A 179 -6.79 -6.81 15.19
C LEU A 179 -6.64 -5.80 16.34
N THR A 180 -7.04 -6.17 17.56
CA THR A 180 -6.84 -5.33 18.75
C THR A 180 -5.37 -5.02 18.99
N GLY A 181 -4.49 -6.01 18.89
CA GLY A 181 -3.05 -5.81 19.04
C GLY A 181 -2.46 -4.90 17.96
N ALA A 182 -2.95 -5.01 16.72
CA ALA A 182 -2.57 -4.09 15.65
C ALA A 182 -3.05 -2.66 15.91
N ILE A 183 -4.33 -2.46 16.26
CA ILE A 183 -4.90 -1.15 16.58
C ILE A 183 -4.11 -0.47 17.71
N LEU A 184 -3.86 -1.18 18.82
CA LEU A 184 -3.18 -0.61 19.99
C LEU A 184 -1.70 -0.28 19.78
N ARG A 185 -1.10 -0.77 18.69
CA ARG A 185 0.28 -0.46 18.28
C ARG A 185 0.39 0.77 17.39
N HIS A 186 -0.72 1.32 16.89
CA HIS A 186 -0.70 2.58 16.18
C HIS A 186 -0.34 3.72 17.15
N LYS A 187 0.70 4.46 16.81
CA LYS A 187 1.28 5.58 17.56
C LYS A 187 1.50 6.77 16.62
N GLY A 188 2.28 7.77 17.03
CA GLY A 188 2.69 8.87 16.14
C GLY A 188 1.49 9.63 15.56
N GLU A 189 1.38 9.68 14.24
CA GLU A 189 0.25 10.31 13.53
C GLU A 189 -1.11 9.69 13.90
N ALA A 190 -1.14 8.44 14.37
CA ALA A 190 -2.36 7.72 14.74
C ALA A 190 -2.62 7.63 16.26
N GLU A 191 -1.78 8.27 17.11
CA GLU A 191 -1.88 8.16 18.57
C GLU A 191 -3.26 8.57 19.10
N GLU A 192 -3.80 9.69 18.61
CA GLU A 192 -5.09 10.21 19.07
C GLU A 192 -6.24 9.23 18.74
N ILE A 193 -6.21 8.62 17.55
CA ILE A 193 -7.18 7.63 17.10
C ILE A 193 -7.08 6.36 17.98
N THR A 194 -5.87 5.93 18.31
CA THR A 194 -5.66 4.80 19.24
C THR A 194 -6.24 5.08 20.61
N GLU A 195 -6.08 6.31 21.14
CA GLU A 195 -6.66 6.70 22.42
C GLU A 195 -8.19 6.80 22.36
N LYS A 196 -8.77 7.28 21.25
CA LYS A 196 -10.23 7.23 21.01
C LYS A 196 -10.74 5.79 21.05
N TYR A 197 -10.04 4.84 20.41
CA TYR A 197 -10.38 3.42 20.48
C TYR A 197 -10.28 2.83 21.90
N ARG A 198 -9.27 3.22 22.69
CA ARG A 198 -9.14 2.78 24.09
C ARG A 198 -10.31 3.21 24.97
N ARG A 199 -10.90 4.38 24.69
CA ARG A 199 -12.04 4.94 25.43
C ARG A 199 -13.38 4.30 25.08
N LEU A 200 -13.48 3.58 23.96
CA LEU A 200 -14.68 2.83 23.61
C LEU A 200 -15.02 1.79 24.68
N THR A 201 -16.31 1.58 24.89
CA THR A 201 -16.82 0.48 25.72
C THR A 201 -16.42 -0.87 25.11
N PRO A 202 -16.43 -1.96 25.90
CA PRO A 202 -16.16 -3.30 25.36
C PRO A 202 -17.05 -3.64 24.16
N LYS A 203 -18.34 -3.33 24.23
CA LYS A 203 -19.30 -3.58 23.15
C LYS A 203 -18.95 -2.79 21.88
N GLU A 204 -18.62 -1.51 22.01
CA GLU A 204 -18.23 -0.68 20.87
C GLU A 204 -16.93 -1.18 20.21
N ARG A 205 -15.95 -1.63 21.01
CA ARG A 205 -14.73 -2.25 20.48
C ARG A 205 -15.05 -3.53 19.71
N ASP A 206 -15.89 -4.40 20.27
CA ASP A 206 -16.31 -5.62 19.58
C ASP A 206 -17.02 -5.30 18.26
N ALA A 207 -17.87 -4.27 18.24
CA ALA A 207 -18.50 -3.80 17.01
C ALA A 207 -17.49 -3.37 15.95
N VAL A 208 -16.50 -2.55 16.29
CA VAL A 208 -15.40 -2.18 15.37
C VAL A 208 -14.65 -3.41 14.86
N LEU A 209 -14.33 -4.37 15.75
CA LEU A 209 -13.65 -5.60 15.35
C LEU A 209 -14.52 -6.48 14.44
N THR A 210 -15.83 -6.53 14.68
CA THR A 210 -16.80 -7.25 13.84
C THR A 210 -16.92 -6.61 12.46
N PHE A 211 -16.91 -5.28 12.37
CA PHE A 211 -16.79 -4.57 11.10
C PHE A 211 -15.50 -4.93 10.37
N LEU A 212 -14.34 -4.86 11.03
CA LEU A 212 -13.05 -5.22 10.42
C LEU A 212 -12.98 -6.69 9.99
N ARG A 213 -13.54 -7.61 10.77
CA ARG A 213 -13.67 -9.03 10.39
C ARG A 213 -14.62 -9.25 9.22
N SER A 214 -15.52 -8.30 8.95
CA SER A 214 -16.35 -8.38 7.75
C SER A 214 -15.54 -8.05 6.49
N LEU A 215 -14.49 -7.22 6.59
CA LEU A 215 -13.70 -6.73 5.45
C LEU A 215 -12.85 -7.81 4.79
#